data_AF-A0A8H9XUB7-F1
#
_entry.id   AF-A0A8H9XUB7-F1
#
_cell.length_a   1.000
_cell.length_b   1.000
_cell.length_c   1.000
_cell.angle_alpha   90.00
_cell.angle_beta   90.00
_cell.angle_gamma   90.00
#
_symmetry.space_group_name_H-M   'P 1'
#
loop_
_entity.id
_entity.type
_entity.pdbx_description
1 polymer ?
#
loop_
_entity_poly.entity_id
_entity_poly.type
_entity_poly.pdbx_seq_one_letter_code
_entity_poly.pdbx_strand_id
1 'polypeptide(L)'
;MTTKKADYIWFNGEMVRWEDAKVHVMSHALHYGTSVFEGIRCYDSHKGPVVFRHREHMQRLHDSAKIYRFPVSQSIDELMEACRDVIRKNNLTSAYIRPLIFVGDVGMGVNPPAGYSTDVIIAAFPWGAYLGAEALEQGIDAMVSSWNRAAPNTIPTAAKAGGNYLSSLLVGSEARRHGYQEGIALDVNGYISEGAGENLFEVKDGVLFTPPFTSSALPGITRDAIIKLAKELGIEVREQVLSRESLYLADEVFMSGT
;
A
#
# COMPACT_ATOMS: atom_id res chain seq x y z
N MET A 1 -15.99 -14.78 -15.81
CA MET A 1 -15.26 -14.73 -14.53
C MET A 1 -16.06 -13.86 -13.58
N THR A 2 -16.52 -14.38 -12.45
CA THR A 2 -17.20 -13.58 -11.43
C THR A 2 -16.19 -12.62 -10.80
N THR A 3 -16.40 -11.32 -10.98
CA THR A 3 -15.59 -10.24 -10.39
C THR A 3 -15.84 -10.06 -8.88
N LYS A 4 -16.88 -10.70 -8.35
CA LYS A 4 -17.25 -10.70 -6.93
C LYS A 4 -16.20 -11.45 -6.10
N LYS A 5 -15.60 -10.75 -5.13
CA LYS A 5 -14.55 -11.31 -4.25
C LYS A 5 -15.02 -11.54 -2.81
N ALA A 6 -16.15 -10.95 -2.41
CA ALA A 6 -16.79 -11.12 -1.11
C ALA A 6 -18.30 -10.87 -1.23
N ASP A 7 -19.07 -11.15 -0.17
CA ASP A 7 -20.52 -10.96 -0.14
C ASP A 7 -20.93 -9.56 0.34
N TYR A 8 -20.19 -9.00 1.28
CA TYR A 8 -20.50 -7.73 1.93
C TYR A 8 -19.30 -6.78 1.99
N ILE A 9 -19.60 -5.49 1.94
CA ILE A 9 -18.65 -4.37 2.10
C ILE A 9 -19.22 -3.45 3.18
N TRP A 10 -18.36 -2.94 4.06
CA TRP A 10 -18.75 -1.84 4.94
C TRP A 10 -18.61 -0.53 4.18
N PHE A 11 -19.65 0.30 4.17
CA PHE A 11 -19.72 1.57 3.47
C PHE A 11 -20.40 2.59 4.38
N ASN A 12 -19.67 3.63 4.79
CA ASN A 12 -20.19 4.77 5.57
C ASN A 12 -20.99 4.39 6.82
N GLY A 13 -20.57 3.35 7.55
CA GLY A 13 -21.25 2.88 8.76
C GLY A 13 -22.14 1.65 8.56
N GLU A 14 -22.47 1.30 7.33
CA GLU A 14 -23.42 0.24 7.03
C GLU A 14 -22.78 -0.93 6.29
N MET A 15 -23.27 -2.14 6.56
CA MET A 15 -22.84 -3.34 5.85
C MET A 15 -23.76 -3.58 4.65
N VAL A 16 -23.28 -3.28 3.46
CA VAL A 16 -24.03 -3.40 2.20
C VAL A 16 -23.60 -4.64 1.42
N ARG A 17 -24.45 -5.13 0.52
CA ARG A 17 -24.07 -6.20 -0.40
C ARG A 17 -22.98 -5.71 -1.35
N TRP A 18 -22.09 -6.60 -1.78
CA TRP A 18 -20.99 -6.28 -2.68
C TRP A 18 -21.44 -5.50 -3.93
N GLU A 19 -22.52 -5.93 -4.58
CA GLU A 19 -23.08 -5.29 -5.78
C GLU A 19 -23.78 -3.94 -5.52
N ASP A 20 -24.07 -3.60 -4.28
CA ASP A 20 -24.75 -2.36 -3.88
C ASP A 20 -23.75 -1.29 -3.43
N ALA A 21 -22.49 -1.65 -3.20
CA ALA A 21 -21.40 -0.71 -2.93
C ALA A 21 -21.00 0.08 -4.20
N LYS A 22 -21.86 1.01 -4.60
CA LYS A 22 -21.74 1.82 -5.82
C LYS A 22 -21.52 3.29 -5.49
N VAL A 23 -20.82 3.96 -6.39
CA VAL A 23 -20.68 5.43 -6.41
C VAL A 23 -21.10 5.94 -7.78
N HIS A 24 -21.48 7.20 -7.85
CA HIS A 24 -21.79 7.82 -9.13
C HIS A 24 -20.52 8.02 -9.96
N VAL A 25 -20.60 7.93 -11.28
CA VAL A 25 -19.43 8.08 -12.17
C VAL A 25 -18.81 9.47 -12.12
N MET A 26 -19.51 10.44 -11.54
CA MET A 26 -19.03 11.81 -11.32
C MET A 26 -18.37 12.00 -9.95
N SER A 27 -18.11 10.93 -9.19
CA SER A 27 -17.34 11.04 -7.93
C SER A 27 -15.96 11.61 -8.17
N HIS A 28 -15.60 12.64 -7.40
CA HIS A 28 -14.39 13.43 -7.57
C HIS A 28 -13.12 12.56 -7.60
N ALA A 29 -13.05 11.54 -6.75
CA ALA A 29 -11.93 10.61 -6.70
C ALA A 29 -11.69 9.82 -8.00
N LEU A 30 -12.73 9.55 -8.80
CA LEU A 30 -12.59 8.86 -10.09
C LEU A 30 -11.92 9.73 -11.16
N HIS A 31 -12.02 11.06 -11.04
CA HIS A 31 -11.49 12.00 -12.01
C HIS A 31 -10.17 12.64 -11.57
N TYR A 32 -10.00 12.86 -10.26
CA TYR A 32 -8.88 13.62 -9.72
C TYR A 32 -7.99 12.81 -8.76
N GLY A 33 -8.26 11.52 -8.56
CA GLY A 33 -7.43 10.64 -7.70
C GLY A 33 -7.46 11.01 -6.21
N THR A 34 -8.45 11.79 -5.77
CA THR A 34 -8.61 12.27 -4.39
C THR A 34 -9.13 11.17 -3.46
N SER A 35 -8.25 10.21 -3.20
CA SER A 35 -8.51 9.11 -2.29
C SER A 35 -7.23 8.68 -1.57
N VAL A 36 -7.39 8.10 -0.38
CA VAL A 36 -6.33 7.43 0.38
C VAL A 36 -6.79 6.05 0.80
N PHE A 37 -5.88 5.10 0.87
CA PHE A 37 -6.26 3.71 1.14
C PHE A 37 -5.21 2.96 1.91
N GLU A 38 -5.60 1.79 2.41
CA GLU A 38 -4.69 0.83 3.00
C GLU A 38 -4.74 -0.53 2.33
N GLY A 39 -3.65 -1.27 2.51
CA GLY A 39 -3.61 -2.69 2.26
C GLY A 39 -3.23 -3.37 3.56
N ILE A 40 -4.04 -4.31 4.02
CA ILE A 40 -3.85 -4.94 5.33
C ILE A 40 -4.08 -6.43 5.19
N ARG A 41 -3.33 -7.21 5.95
CA ARG A 41 -3.44 -8.67 5.96
C ARG A 41 -4.05 -9.15 7.27
N CYS A 42 -5.05 -10.00 7.15
CA CYS A 42 -5.53 -10.85 8.23
C CYS A 42 -5.01 -12.27 8.00
N TYR A 43 -4.42 -12.84 9.03
CA TYR A 43 -3.85 -14.18 9.02
C TYR A 43 -4.63 -15.08 9.95
N ASP A 44 -4.84 -16.32 9.52
CA ASP A 44 -5.34 -17.37 10.39
C ASP A 44 -4.27 -17.73 11.44
N SER A 45 -4.70 -17.99 12.66
CA SER A 45 -3.79 -18.26 13.77
C SER A 45 -4.44 -19.21 14.78
N HIS A 46 -3.63 -19.73 15.70
CA HIS A 46 -4.12 -20.55 16.82
C HIS A 46 -5.13 -19.84 17.74
N LYS A 47 -5.29 -18.51 17.62
CA LYS A 47 -6.28 -17.70 18.36
C LYS A 47 -7.45 -17.25 17.48
N GLY A 48 -7.56 -17.78 16.26
CA GLY A 48 -8.45 -17.29 15.22
C GLY A 48 -7.83 -16.18 14.37
N PRO A 49 -8.62 -15.48 13.54
CA PRO A 49 -8.13 -14.51 12.57
C PRO A 49 -7.52 -13.28 13.26
N VAL A 50 -6.27 -12.94 12.92
CA VAL A 50 -5.54 -11.79 13.49
C VAL A 50 -5.16 -10.83 12.39
N VAL A 51 -5.49 -9.55 12.57
CA VAL A 51 -5.08 -8.47 11.67
C VAL A 51 -3.70 -7.96 12.07
N PHE A 52 -2.72 -8.11 11.18
CA PHE A 52 -1.34 -7.72 11.47
C PHE A 52 -1.20 -6.19 11.51
N ARG A 53 -0.60 -5.66 12.58
CA ARG A 53 -0.29 -4.22 12.76
C ARG A 53 -1.45 -3.27 12.47
N HIS A 54 -2.65 -3.70 12.88
CA HIS A 54 -3.91 -3.08 12.49
C HIS A 54 -3.99 -1.58 12.85
N ARG A 55 -3.55 -1.21 14.05
CA ARG A 55 -3.58 0.19 14.51
C ARG A 55 -2.63 1.05 13.68
N GLU A 56 -1.44 0.55 13.33
CA GLU A 56 -0.48 1.28 12.51
C GLU A 56 -1.00 1.52 11.10
N HIS A 57 -1.69 0.54 10.49
CA HIS A 57 -2.35 0.75 9.20
C HIS A 57 -3.44 1.84 9.29
N MET A 58 -4.30 1.80 10.32
CA MET A 58 -5.36 2.81 10.47
C MET A 58 -4.79 4.20 10.78
N GLN A 59 -3.69 4.27 11.54
CA GLN A 59 -2.98 5.53 11.76
C GLN A 59 -2.42 6.08 10.44
N ARG A 60 -1.77 5.26 9.61
CA ARG A 60 -1.23 5.69 8.31
C ARG A 60 -2.35 6.11 7.34
N LEU A 61 -3.53 5.48 7.42
CA LEU A 61 -4.72 5.91 6.66
C LEU A 61 -5.16 7.33 7.06
N HIS A 62 -5.25 7.61 8.38
CA HIS A 62 -5.52 8.94 8.90
C HIS A 62 -4.43 9.95 8.51
N ASP A 63 -3.16 9.58 8.61
CA ASP A 63 -2.04 10.47 8.27
C ASP A 63 -2.04 10.79 6.77
N SER A 64 -2.36 9.82 5.92
CA SER A 64 -2.54 10.02 4.48
C SER A 64 -3.68 11.00 4.21
N ALA A 65 -4.83 10.84 4.88
CA ALA A 65 -5.95 11.77 4.77
C ALA A 65 -5.58 13.18 5.26
N LYS A 66 -4.83 13.28 6.36
CA LYS A 66 -4.36 14.53 6.95
C LYS A 66 -3.44 15.30 6.01
N ILE A 67 -2.52 14.62 5.32
CA ILE A 67 -1.63 15.24 4.32
C ILE A 67 -2.44 15.97 3.24
N TYR A 68 -3.51 15.35 2.75
CA TYR A 68 -4.41 15.92 1.75
C TYR A 68 -5.57 16.75 2.32
N ARG A 69 -5.62 16.92 3.65
CA ARG A 69 -6.69 17.65 4.36
C ARG A 69 -8.09 17.09 4.08
N PHE A 70 -8.19 15.79 3.86
CA PHE A 70 -9.46 15.10 3.74
C PHE A 70 -10.15 15.02 5.12
N PRO A 71 -11.42 15.45 5.24
CA PRO A 71 -12.17 15.28 6.47
C PRO A 71 -12.45 13.80 6.68
N VAL A 72 -12.10 13.28 7.85
CA VAL A 72 -12.38 11.89 8.26
C VAL A 72 -13.15 11.93 9.56
N SER A 73 -14.39 11.43 9.53
CA SER A 73 -15.29 11.48 10.70
C SER A 73 -15.08 10.29 11.64
N GLN A 74 -14.63 9.15 11.10
CA GLN A 74 -14.39 7.94 11.85
C GLN A 74 -13.09 8.03 12.62
N SER A 75 -13.09 7.55 13.85
CA SER A 75 -11.89 7.31 14.65
C SER A 75 -11.14 6.06 14.18
N ILE A 76 -9.86 5.98 14.56
CA ILE A 76 -9.03 4.79 14.32
C ILE A 76 -9.70 3.51 14.86
N ASP A 77 -10.30 3.57 16.05
CA ASP A 77 -10.92 2.41 16.68
C ASP A 77 -12.19 1.97 15.96
N GLU A 78 -13.00 2.91 15.46
CA GLU A 78 -14.17 2.61 14.62
C GLU A 78 -13.76 1.96 13.30
N LEU A 79 -12.72 2.46 12.63
CA LEU A 79 -12.22 1.86 11.39
C LEU A 79 -11.64 0.47 11.63
N MET A 80 -10.96 0.25 12.76
CA MET A 80 -10.48 -1.06 13.15
C MET A 80 -11.63 -2.03 13.40
N GLU A 81 -12.70 -1.61 14.08
CA GLU A 81 -13.86 -2.48 14.29
C GLU A 81 -14.59 -2.78 12.99
N ALA A 82 -14.76 -1.79 12.11
CA ALA A 82 -15.35 -2.00 10.80
C ALA A 82 -14.54 -3.00 9.95
N CYS A 83 -13.20 -3.00 10.03
CA CYS A 83 -12.38 -4.04 9.40
C CYS A 83 -12.69 -5.44 9.97
N ARG A 84 -12.85 -5.57 11.30
CA ARG A 84 -13.21 -6.85 11.93
C ARG A 84 -14.62 -7.29 11.53
N ASP A 85 -15.57 -6.37 11.45
CA ASP A 85 -16.94 -6.68 11.04
C ASP A 85 -17.01 -7.19 9.61
N VAL A 86 -16.25 -6.61 8.67
CA VAL A 86 -16.20 -7.10 7.28
C VAL A 86 -15.62 -8.51 7.22
N ILE A 87 -14.58 -8.81 8.02
CA ILE A 87 -13.99 -10.16 8.13
C ILE A 87 -15.02 -11.15 8.65
N ARG A 88 -15.68 -10.83 9.78
CA ARG A 88 -16.70 -11.69 10.41
C ARG A 88 -17.89 -11.92 9.48
N LYS A 89 -18.41 -10.86 8.87
CA LYS A 89 -19.60 -10.91 8.02
C LYS A 89 -19.39 -11.77 6.77
N ASN A 90 -18.17 -11.76 6.23
CA ASN A 90 -17.78 -12.57 5.09
C ASN A 90 -17.18 -13.94 5.48
N ASN A 91 -17.20 -14.31 6.76
CA ASN A 91 -16.67 -15.58 7.29
C ASN A 91 -15.20 -15.85 6.89
N LEU A 92 -14.36 -14.82 6.91
CA LEU A 92 -12.97 -14.92 6.47
C LEU A 92 -12.05 -15.29 7.64
N THR A 93 -11.15 -16.24 7.43
CA THR A 93 -10.10 -16.60 8.40
C THR A 93 -8.72 -16.09 8.01
N SER A 94 -8.48 -15.91 6.71
CA SER A 94 -7.34 -15.20 6.15
C SER A 94 -7.84 -14.28 5.04
N ALA A 95 -7.39 -13.03 5.02
CA ALA A 95 -7.94 -12.03 4.11
C ALA A 95 -6.93 -10.94 3.78
N TYR A 96 -7.13 -10.31 2.63
CA TYR A 96 -6.64 -8.98 2.36
C TYR A 96 -7.79 -7.99 2.58
N ILE A 97 -7.51 -6.92 3.33
CA ILE A 97 -8.46 -5.87 3.69
C ILE A 97 -8.04 -4.59 2.97
N ARG A 98 -9.02 -3.90 2.40
CA ARG A 98 -8.87 -2.66 1.62
C ARG A 98 -9.78 -1.57 2.19
N PRO A 99 -9.35 -0.85 3.23
CA PRO A 99 -9.94 0.43 3.60
C PRO A 99 -9.61 1.48 2.54
N LEU A 100 -10.58 2.31 2.18
CA LEU A 100 -10.43 3.41 1.22
C LEU A 100 -11.30 4.58 1.68
N ILE A 101 -10.68 5.75 1.81
CA ILE A 101 -11.34 7.04 2.06
C ILE A 101 -11.23 7.84 0.77
N PHE A 102 -12.33 8.41 0.29
CA PHE A 102 -12.35 9.11 -0.99
C PHE A 102 -13.36 10.25 -1.03
N VAL A 103 -13.13 11.22 -1.90
CA VAL A 103 -14.09 12.30 -2.15
C VAL A 103 -15.15 11.82 -3.15
N GLY A 104 -16.42 11.83 -2.71
CA GLY A 104 -17.58 11.39 -3.48
C GLY A 104 -18.04 12.38 -4.56
N ASP A 105 -19.33 12.34 -4.89
CA ASP A 105 -19.94 13.26 -5.86
C ASP A 105 -20.25 14.61 -5.21
N VAL A 106 -19.26 15.52 -5.24
CA VAL A 106 -19.30 16.84 -4.60
C VAL A 106 -19.21 17.98 -5.63
N GLY A 107 -19.42 17.66 -6.91
CA GLY A 107 -19.16 18.55 -8.04
C GLY A 107 -17.74 18.41 -8.63
N MET A 108 -17.54 19.01 -9.81
CA MET A 108 -16.35 18.82 -10.65
C MET A 108 -15.32 19.96 -10.60
N GLY A 109 -15.43 20.85 -9.60
CA GLY A 109 -14.35 21.79 -9.33
C GLY A 109 -13.14 21.02 -8.77
N VAL A 110 -11.93 21.32 -9.24
CA VAL A 110 -10.68 20.66 -8.78
C VAL A 110 -10.51 20.72 -7.25
N ASN A 111 -10.99 21.80 -6.65
CA ASN A 111 -11.11 21.90 -5.19
C ASN A 111 -12.56 21.60 -4.80
N PRO A 112 -12.80 20.57 -3.96
CA PRO A 112 -14.12 20.32 -3.39
C PRO A 112 -14.71 21.56 -2.69
N PRO A 113 -16.04 21.72 -2.67
CA PRO A 113 -16.69 22.84 -1.99
C PRO A 113 -16.40 22.81 -0.49
N ALA A 114 -16.43 23.98 0.16
CA ALA A 114 -16.28 24.06 1.61
C ALA A 114 -17.35 23.21 2.33
N GLY A 115 -16.95 22.49 3.38
CA GLY A 115 -17.86 21.65 4.17
C GLY A 115 -18.21 20.30 3.55
N TYR A 116 -17.52 19.86 2.49
CA TYR A 116 -17.68 18.51 1.94
C TYR A 116 -17.31 17.42 2.97
N SER A 117 -17.88 16.23 2.81
CA SER A 117 -17.51 15.01 3.53
C SER A 117 -16.80 14.02 2.60
N THR A 118 -16.03 13.10 3.18
CA THR A 118 -15.51 11.94 2.44
C THR A 118 -16.38 10.72 2.65
N ASP A 119 -16.33 9.83 1.67
CA ASP A 119 -16.87 8.48 1.76
C ASP A 119 -15.79 7.51 2.21
N VAL A 120 -16.18 6.48 2.96
CA VAL A 120 -15.30 5.43 3.46
C VAL A 120 -15.88 4.06 3.16
N ILE A 121 -15.09 3.22 2.51
CA ILE A 121 -15.40 1.79 2.34
C ILE A 121 -14.32 0.92 2.93
N ILE A 122 -14.73 -0.26 3.42
CA ILE A 122 -13.82 -1.33 3.82
C ILE A 122 -14.31 -2.62 3.17
N ALA A 123 -13.49 -3.16 2.28
CA ALA A 123 -13.69 -4.48 1.68
C ALA A 123 -12.67 -5.46 2.24
N ALA A 124 -13.02 -6.73 2.36
CA ALA A 124 -12.08 -7.81 2.66
C ALA A 124 -12.40 -9.05 1.82
N PHE A 125 -11.36 -9.74 1.33
CA PHE A 125 -11.52 -10.91 0.48
C PHE A 125 -10.30 -11.84 0.58
N PRO A 126 -10.43 -13.13 0.20
CA PRO A 126 -9.29 -14.03 0.11
C PRO A 126 -8.24 -13.52 -0.89
N TRP A 127 -6.96 -13.60 -0.52
CA TRP A 127 -5.85 -13.16 -1.37
C TRP A 127 -4.60 -14.02 -1.14
N GLY A 128 -4.10 -14.62 -2.22
CA GLY A 128 -2.88 -15.43 -2.22
C GLY A 128 -1.59 -14.59 -2.17
N ALA A 129 -0.45 -15.23 -2.41
CA ALA A 129 0.83 -14.53 -2.53
C ALA A 129 0.83 -13.60 -3.76
N TYR A 130 1.26 -12.35 -3.59
CA TYR A 130 1.17 -11.30 -4.63
C TYR A 130 2.01 -11.64 -5.87
N LEU A 131 3.24 -12.12 -5.68
CA LEU A 131 4.15 -12.53 -6.76
C LEU A 131 4.09 -14.04 -7.06
N GLY A 132 3.13 -14.75 -6.46
CA GLY A 132 3.04 -16.21 -6.53
C GLY A 132 3.86 -16.93 -5.44
N ALA A 133 3.55 -18.21 -5.22
CA ALA A 133 4.24 -19.01 -4.20
C ALA A 133 5.69 -19.34 -4.62
N GLU A 134 5.91 -19.61 -5.91
CA GLU A 134 7.23 -19.92 -6.46
C GLU A 134 8.21 -18.75 -6.32
N ALA A 135 7.73 -17.52 -6.48
CA ALA A 135 8.54 -16.31 -6.27
C ALA A 135 9.05 -16.15 -4.84
N LEU A 136 8.37 -16.72 -3.83
CA LEU A 136 8.85 -16.68 -2.45
C LEU A 136 10.03 -17.63 -2.20
N GLU A 137 10.18 -18.68 -3.03
CA GLU A 137 11.24 -19.68 -2.90
C GLU A 137 12.41 -19.41 -3.85
N GLN A 138 12.13 -18.98 -5.08
CA GLN A 138 13.12 -18.84 -6.14
C GLN A 138 13.55 -17.38 -6.40
N GLY A 139 12.87 -16.41 -5.79
CA GLY A 139 13.05 -15.00 -6.09
C GLY A 139 12.30 -14.57 -7.36
N ILE A 140 12.58 -13.35 -7.81
CA ILE A 140 11.99 -12.76 -9.01
C ILE A 140 13.05 -12.10 -9.89
N ASP A 141 12.78 -11.99 -11.19
CA ASP A 141 13.53 -11.09 -12.05
C ASP A 141 12.90 -9.69 -11.96
N ALA A 142 13.69 -8.72 -11.49
CA ALA A 142 13.28 -7.33 -11.35
C ALA A 142 14.00 -6.43 -12.36
N MET A 143 13.29 -5.41 -12.86
CA MET A 143 13.83 -4.43 -13.81
C MET A 143 13.97 -3.06 -13.14
N VAL A 144 15.11 -2.38 -13.31
CA VAL A 144 15.18 -0.95 -13.02
C VAL A 144 14.39 -0.20 -14.10
N SER A 145 13.28 0.42 -13.69
CA SER A 145 12.33 1.14 -14.54
C SER A 145 12.93 2.43 -15.09
N SER A 146 12.50 2.85 -16.28
CA SER A 146 12.83 4.17 -16.85
C SER A 146 11.97 5.29 -16.24
N TRP A 147 10.86 4.95 -15.59
CA TRP A 147 10.06 5.88 -14.79
C TRP A 147 10.66 6.05 -13.38
N ASN A 148 10.89 7.30 -12.99
CA ASN A 148 11.32 7.67 -11.65
C ASN A 148 10.11 7.87 -10.71
N ARG A 149 10.34 7.72 -9.40
CA ARG A 149 9.45 8.23 -8.36
C ARG A 149 9.42 9.75 -8.38
N ALA A 150 8.28 10.29 -7.96
CA ALA A 150 8.08 11.74 -7.95
C ALA A 150 9.02 12.42 -6.96
N ALA A 151 9.54 13.60 -7.34
CA ALA A 151 10.33 14.41 -6.43
C ALA A 151 9.52 14.81 -5.18
N PRO A 152 10.19 14.97 -4.02
CA PRO A 152 9.59 15.63 -2.87
C PRO A 152 8.95 16.97 -3.28
N ASN A 153 7.83 17.32 -2.65
CA ASN A 153 7.04 18.53 -2.95
C ASN A 153 6.37 18.55 -4.36
N THR A 154 6.41 17.46 -5.14
CA THR A 154 5.58 17.30 -6.35
C THR A 154 4.25 16.63 -6.02
N ILE A 155 4.31 15.46 -5.39
CA ILE A 155 3.18 14.75 -4.81
C ILE A 155 3.68 14.03 -3.54
N PRO A 156 2.94 14.03 -2.43
CA PRO A 156 3.43 13.48 -1.18
C PRO A 156 3.48 11.94 -1.22
N THR A 157 4.68 11.39 -1.33
CA THR A 157 4.95 9.93 -1.36
C THR A 157 4.75 9.26 -0.01
N ALA A 158 4.79 10.02 1.10
CA ALA A 158 4.47 9.52 2.43
C ALA A 158 2.97 9.19 2.63
N ALA A 159 2.09 9.71 1.76
CA ALA A 159 0.67 9.39 1.76
C ALA A 159 0.39 8.21 0.81
N LYS A 160 -0.40 7.25 1.27
CA LYS A 160 -0.85 6.12 0.43
C LYS A 160 -2.13 6.52 -0.32
N ALA A 161 -1.95 7.35 -1.36
CA ALA A 161 -3.04 7.97 -2.11
C ALA A 161 -3.26 7.36 -3.48
N GLY A 162 -4.52 7.33 -3.94
CA GLY A 162 -4.90 6.75 -5.23
C GLY A 162 -4.14 7.35 -6.41
N GLY A 163 -4.04 8.69 -6.48
CA GLY A 163 -3.29 9.39 -7.52
C GLY A 163 -1.81 9.01 -7.62
N ASN A 164 -1.17 8.64 -6.49
CA ASN A 164 0.24 8.24 -6.47
C ASN A 164 0.47 6.93 -7.26
N TYR A 165 -0.52 6.04 -7.33
CA TYR A 165 -0.38 4.72 -7.95
C TYR A 165 -0.37 4.74 -9.49
N LEU A 166 -0.60 5.90 -10.13
CA LEU A 166 -0.32 6.05 -11.56
C LEU A 166 1.18 5.91 -11.86
N SER A 167 2.05 6.39 -10.97
CA SER A 167 3.50 6.17 -11.06
C SER A 167 3.83 4.68 -10.93
N SER A 168 3.29 4.03 -9.89
CA SER A 168 3.45 2.58 -9.67
C SER A 168 2.95 1.74 -10.85
N LEU A 169 1.84 2.13 -11.46
CA LEU A 169 1.29 1.47 -12.64
C LEU A 169 2.30 1.50 -13.80
N LEU A 170 2.93 2.65 -14.06
CA LEU A 170 3.91 2.78 -15.14
C LEU A 170 5.16 1.93 -14.88
N VAL A 171 5.70 1.99 -13.66
CA VAL A 171 6.88 1.20 -13.23
C VAL A 171 6.63 -0.29 -13.41
N GLY A 172 5.58 -0.84 -12.79
CA GLY A 172 5.29 -2.28 -12.87
C GLY A 172 4.81 -2.74 -14.25
N SER A 173 4.16 -1.87 -15.02
CA SER A 173 3.72 -2.22 -16.39
C SER A 173 4.88 -2.18 -17.40
N GLU A 174 5.89 -1.33 -17.20
CA GLU A 174 7.10 -1.37 -18.00
C GLU A 174 7.86 -2.69 -17.77
N ALA A 175 8.14 -3.04 -16.51
CA ALA A 175 8.83 -4.29 -16.16
C ALA A 175 8.15 -5.52 -16.81
N ARG A 176 6.83 -5.64 -16.65
CA ARG A 176 6.05 -6.74 -17.23
C ARG A 176 6.06 -6.77 -18.76
N ARG A 177 6.04 -5.61 -19.42
CA ARG A 177 6.18 -5.53 -20.90
C ARG A 177 7.54 -6.04 -21.38
N HIS A 178 8.56 -5.95 -20.54
CA HIS A 178 9.91 -6.45 -20.83
C HIS A 178 10.18 -7.87 -20.29
N GLY A 179 9.16 -8.56 -19.77
CA GLY A 179 9.27 -9.94 -19.32
C GLY A 179 9.73 -10.12 -17.87
N TYR A 180 9.86 -9.04 -17.10
CA TYR A 180 10.21 -9.08 -15.67
C TYR A 180 8.95 -9.15 -14.80
N GLN A 181 9.08 -9.69 -13.58
CA GLN A 181 7.96 -9.79 -12.65
C GLN A 181 7.65 -8.45 -11.97
N GLU A 182 8.65 -7.62 -11.66
CA GLU A 182 8.46 -6.34 -10.96
C GLU A 182 9.47 -5.26 -11.38
N GLY A 183 9.07 -3.99 -11.23
CA GLY A 183 9.90 -2.82 -11.49
C GLY A 183 10.46 -2.18 -10.22
N ILE A 184 11.73 -1.78 -10.26
CA ILE A 184 12.42 -0.97 -9.25
C ILE A 184 12.50 0.47 -9.78
N ALA A 185 11.97 1.42 -9.03
CA ALA A 185 12.01 2.82 -9.38
C ALA A 185 13.17 3.54 -8.67
N LEU A 186 13.76 4.51 -9.38
CA LEU A 186 14.75 5.42 -8.83
C LEU A 186 14.08 6.73 -8.38
N ASP A 187 14.72 7.46 -7.47
CA ASP A 187 14.38 8.83 -7.15
C ASP A 187 14.89 9.79 -8.25
N VAL A 188 14.59 11.08 -8.10
CA VAL A 188 14.96 12.11 -9.09
C VAL A 188 16.46 12.40 -9.16
N ASN A 189 17.26 11.91 -8.21
CA ASN A 189 18.71 12.00 -8.21
C ASN A 189 19.38 10.75 -8.79
N GLY A 190 18.59 9.74 -9.21
CA GLY A 190 19.09 8.48 -9.76
C GLY A 190 19.46 7.43 -8.70
N TYR A 191 19.06 7.62 -7.45
CA TYR A 191 19.25 6.63 -6.38
C TYR A 191 18.04 5.72 -6.25
N ILE A 192 18.21 4.55 -5.65
CA ILE A 192 17.11 3.59 -5.46
C ILE A 192 16.08 4.18 -4.50
N SER A 193 14.80 4.07 -4.91
CA SER A 193 13.66 4.45 -4.09
C SER A 193 12.96 3.21 -3.53
N GLU A 194 12.16 2.53 -4.35
CA GLU A 194 11.35 1.37 -3.98
C GLU A 194 10.86 0.63 -5.24
N GLY A 195 10.26 -0.55 -5.07
CA GLY A 195 9.54 -1.26 -6.14
C GLY A 195 8.25 -0.53 -6.56
N ALA A 196 7.42 -1.11 -7.42
CA ALA A 196 6.15 -0.49 -7.80
C ALA A 196 5.16 -0.39 -6.62
N GLY A 197 5.14 -1.38 -5.72
CA GLY A 197 4.29 -1.43 -4.54
C GLY A 197 5.00 -1.84 -3.25
N GLU A 198 6.32 -2.00 -3.27
CA GLU A 198 7.10 -2.66 -2.23
C GLU A 198 8.32 -1.83 -1.85
N ASN A 199 8.68 -1.76 -0.56
CA ASN A 199 9.99 -1.24 -0.18
C ASN A 199 11.08 -2.27 -0.48
N LEU A 200 12.31 -1.80 -0.70
CA LEU A 200 13.46 -2.62 -1.08
C LEU A 200 14.52 -2.69 0.03
N PHE A 201 15.13 -3.87 0.15
CA PHE A 201 16.26 -4.17 1.02
C PHE A 201 17.40 -4.83 0.24
N GLU A 202 18.62 -4.53 0.65
CA GLU A 202 19.87 -5.10 0.15
C GLU A 202 20.65 -5.67 1.33
N VAL A 203 21.23 -6.86 1.20
CA VAL A 203 22.17 -7.42 2.17
C VAL A 203 23.56 -7.42 1.55
N LYS A 204 24.54 -6.87 2.28
CA LYS A 204 25.95 -6.92 1.90
C LYS A 204 26.84 -7.12 3.11
N ASP A 205 27.72 -8.13 3.05
CA ASP A 205 28.67 -8.48 4.10
C ASP A 205 28.02 -8.63 5.49
N GLY A 206 26.81 -9.22 5.51
CA GLY A 206 26.02 -9.43 6.73
C GLY A 206 25.29 -8.19 7.28
N VAL A 207 25.34 -7.04 6.59
CA VAL A 207 24.63 -5.81 6.95
C VAL A 207 23.38 -5.64 6.08
N LEU A 208 22.25 -5.30 6.71
CA LEU A 208 20.99 -5.01 6.03
C LEU A 208 20.87 -3.52 5.70
N PHE A 209 20.80 -3.21 4.41
CA PHE A 209 20.63 -1.86 3.88
C PHE A 209 19.22 -1.65 3.33
N THR A 210 18.72 -0.43 3.44
CA THR A 210 17.46 -0.01 2.79
C THR A 210 17.49 1.49 2.52
N PRO A 211 16.89 1.97 1.42
CA PRO A 211 16.71 3.40 1.21
C PRO A 211 15.96 4.04 2.38
N PRO A 212 16.34 5.26 2.83
CA PRO A 212 15.50 6.01 3.73
C PRO A 212 14.18 6.34 3.04
N PHE A 213 13.07 6.43 3.78
CA PHE A 213 11.77 6.75 3.16
C PHE A 213 11.77 8.11 2.45
N THR A 214 12.68 9.02 2.84
CA THR A 214 12.90 10.31 2.20
C THR A 214 13.44 10.20 0.76
N SER A 215 13.93 9.04 0.34
CA SER A 215 14.23 8.71 -1.06
C SER A 215 12.96 8.46 -1.88
N SER A 216 11.91 9.26 -1.67
CA SER A 216 10.62 9.19 -2.38
C SER A 216 9.86 7.85 -2.25
N ALA A 217 10.12 7.11 -1.16
CA ALA A 217 9.48 5.84 -0.87
C ALA A 217 8.36 5.98 0.18
N LEU A 218 7.41 5.05 0.18
CA LEU A 218 6.38 5.00 1.21
C LEU A 218 6.99 4.48 2.53
N PRO A 219 6.68 5.06 3.71
CA PRO A 219 7.05 4.47 5.00
C PRO A 219 6.26 3.16 5.23
N GLY A 220 6.79 2.05 4.75
CA GLY A 220 6.15 0.73 4.83
C GLY A 220 6.05 0.18 6.24
N ILE A 221 4.91 -0.43 6.54
CA ILE A 221 4.67 -1.09 7.84
C ILE A 221 5.39 -2.43 7.90
N THR A 222 5.41 -3.18 6.80
CA THR A 222 6.26 -4.38 6.69
C THR A 222 7.75 -4.03 6.73
N ARG A 223 8.19 -2.93 6.09
CA ARG A 223 9.57 -2.40 6.20
C ARG A 223 9.95 -2.13 7.66
N ASP A 224 9.12 -1.39 8.40
CA ASP A 224 9.36 -1.14 9.83
C ASP A 224 9.40 -2.43 10.66
N ALA A 225 8.55 -3.42 10.35
CA ALA A 225 8.56 -4.72 11.02
C ALA A 225 9.88 -5.48 10.77
N ILE A 226 10.36 -5.52 9.52
CA ILE A 226 11.63 -6.17 9.15
C ILE A 226 12.81 -5.50 9.87
N ILE A 227 12.85 -4.16 9.89
CA ILE A 227 13.92 -3.42 10.58
C ILE A 227 13.95 -3.75 12.08
N LYS A 228 12.78 -3.86 12.72
CA LYS A 228 12.69 -4.24 14.14
C LYS A 228 13.17 -5.67 14.38
N LEU A 229 12.70 -6.61 13.56
CA LEU A 229 13.12 -8.02 13.65
C LEU A 229 14.63 -8.18 13.41
N ALA A 230 15.19 -7.50 12.41
CA ALA A 230 16.63 -7.52 12.14
C ALA A 230 17.44 -7.05 13.36
N LYS A 231 17.04 -5.95 13.99
CA LYS A 231 17.68 -5.44 15.22
C LYS A 231 17.56 -6.42 16.40
N GLU A 232 16.40 -7.06 16.57
CA GLU A 232 16.19 -8.08 17.61
C GLU A 232 17.08 -9.33 17.38
N LEU A 233 17.36 -9.66 16.13
CA LEU A 233 18.26 -10.74 15.73
C LEU A 233 19.75 -10.34 15.74
N GLY A 234 20.08 -9.10 16.10
CA GLY A 234 21.45 -8.59 16.11
C GLY A 234 22.04 -8.31 14.73
N ILE A 235 21.21 -8.21 13.69
CA ILE A 235 21.63 -7.82 12.34
C ILE A 235 21.76 -6.30 12.29
N GLU A 236 22.91 -5.80 11.83
CA GLU A 236 23.11 -4.36 11.65
C GLU A 236 22.20 -3.84 10.53
N VAL A 237 21.46 -2.76 10.79
CA VAL A 237 20.57 -2.13 9.81
C VAL A 237 21.05 -0.72 9.51
N ARG A 238 21.26 -0.40 8.23
CA ARG A 238 21.65 0.93 7.75
C ARG A 238 20.63 1.48 6.77
N GLU A 239 19.96 2.56 7.18
CA GLU A 239 19.15 3.37 6.26
C GLU A 239 20.07 4.33 5.52
N GLN A 240 20.30 4.11 4.23
CA GLN A 240 21.24 4.90 3.43
C GLN A 240 20.78 5.04 1.99
N VAL A 241 21.27 6.09 1.32
CA VAL A 241 21.06 6.27 -0.11
C VAL A 241 21.84 5.18 -0.85
N LEU A 242 21.18 4.47 -1.77
CA LEU A 242 21.75 3.35 -2.53
C LEU A 242 21.76 3.69 -4.02
N SER A 243 22.88 3.44 -4.71
CA SER A 243 22.95 3.56 -6.17
C SER A 243 22.50 2.26 -6.85
N ARG A 244 22.03 2.33 -8.10
CA ARG A 244 21.54 1.14 -8.82
C ARG A 244 22.55 -0.02 -8.87
N GLU A 245 23.84 0.29 -8.97
CA GLU A 245 24.90 -0.70 -9.05
C GLU A 245 25.17 -1.40 -7.73
N SER A 246 24.72 -0.88 -6.57
CA SER A 246 24.84 -1.60 -5.30
C SER A 246 24.05 -2.92 -5.34
N LEU A 247 22.87 -2.92 -5.97
CA LEU A 247 22.05 -4.13 -6.13
C LEU A 247 22.77 -5.25 -6.91
N TYR A 248 23.65 -4.89 -7.84
CA TYR A 248 24.40 -5.88 -8.63
C TYR A 248 25.58 -6.47 -7.84
N LEU A 249 26.02 -5.78 -6.79
CA LEU A 249 27.14 -6.17 -5.93
C LEU A 249 26.66 -6.79 -4.60
N ALA A 250 25.36 -6.70 -4.32
CA ALA A 250 24.70 -7.25 -3.15
C ALA A 250 24.86 -8.77 -3.05
N ASP A 251 24.84 -9.27 -1.83
CA ASP A 251 24.78 -10.72 -1.58
C ASP A 251 23.34 -11.22 -1.69
N GLU A 252 22.37 -10.42 -1.21
CA GLU A 252 20.93 -10.68 -1.34
C GLU A 252 20.15 -9.38 -1.57
N VAL A 253 19.02 -9.47 -2.29
CA VAL A 253 18.07 -8.37 -2.47
C VAL A 253 16.66 -8.92 -2.28
N PHE A 254 15.83 -8.20 -1.52
CA PHE A 254 14.43 -8.58 -1.36
C PHE A 254 13.51 -7.36 -1.23
N MET A 255 12.22 -7.60 -1.46
CA MET A 255 11.18 -6.61 -1.40
C MET A 255 10.21 -6.90 -0.25
N SER A 256 9.49 -5.88 0.22
CA SER A 256 8.55 -6.00 1.33
C SER A 256 7.28 -5.18 1.08
N GLY A 257 6.11 -5.74 1.41
CA GLY A 257 4.83 -5.12 1.09
C GLY A 257 3.68 -5.48 2.01
N THR A 258 2.72 -4.53 2.09
CA THR A 258 1.64 -4.30 3.08
C THR A 258 2.06 -3.33 4.18
#